data_AF-D9XQD0-F1
#
_entry.id   AF-D9XQD0-F1
#
_cell.length_a   1.000
_cell.length_b   1.000
_cell.length_c   1.000
_cell.angle_alpha   90.00
_cell.angle_beta   90.00
_cell.angle_gamma   90.00
#
_symmetry.space_group_name_H-M   'P 1'
#
loop_
_entity.id
_entity.type
_entity.pdbx_description
1 polymer ?
#
loop_
_entity_poly.entity_id
_entity_poly.type
_entity_poly.pdbx_seq_one_letter_code
_entity_poly.pdbx_strand_id
1 'polypeptide(L)'
;MTDHALRLLRQDHRLAELAALPFGFDLDRAAHGHVEEVRLASGGPLETVAGDDTGGTYFVCADGSVLYADSEGAAGIIGSSVDEALELVIGLPGWRGCTRLSSDDGEEKILACVAETEDEIREYHGIDEERAELRAALGLPERSSVELVGRLRAALLSTEPDFVLLNADEGCAYDRLGPAGPSLWETVLAAGRADLAGLREGDHTAWREVAEDPVRRRIALRAAQFDRAEGDLELLRHLLRHEARSSMTDELRLAAVLVGLRGDTGDLPLLHEIRETDFDTACGLGGMPESGCERGRVATVGRGSST
;
A
#
# COMPACT_ATOMS: atom_id res chain seq x y z
N MET A 1 -5.25 27.16 -3.35
CA MET A 1 -6.52 27.80 -2.93
C MET A 1 -7.55 26.67 -2.84
N THR A 2 -7.51 25.87 -1.78
CA THR A 2 -8.08 24.51 -1.71
C THR A 2 -9.48 24.41 -1.10
N ASP A 3 -10.09 25.54 -0.72
CA ASP A 3 -11.42 25.63 -0.11
C ASP A 3 -12.39 26.50 -0.93
N HIS A 4 -12.17 26.63 -2.24
CA HIS A 4 -13.03 27.51 -3.04
C HIS A 4 -14.45 26.98 -3.10
N ALA A 5 -14.60 25.69 -3.39
CA ALA A 5 -15.89 25.03 -3.50
C ALA A 5 -16.64 25.04 -2.17
N LEU A 6 -15.96 24.74 -1.05
CA LEU A 6 -16.57 24.79 0.28
C LEU A 6 -17.10 26.18 0.65
N ARG A 7 -16.35 27.24 0.29
CA ARG A 7 -16.83 28.62 0.50
C ARG A 7 -18.07 28.93 -0.33
N LEU A 8 -18.15 28.45 -1.57
CA LEU A 8 -19.34 28.63 -2.41
C LEU A 8 -20.55 27.88 -1.83
N LEU A 9 -20.38 26.62 -1.42
CA LEU A 9 -21.44 25.85 -0.77
C LEU A 9 -21.96 26.54 0.51
N ARG A 10 -21.06 27.12 1.32
CA ARG A 10 -21.46 27.89 2.53
C ARG A 10 -22.20 29.20 2.21
N GLN A 11 -22.07 29.74 1.01
CA GLN A 11 -22.67 31.01 0.60
C GLN A 11 -23.97 30.84 -0.19
N ASP A 12 -24.13 29.72 -0.88
CA ASP A 12 -25.27 29.44 -1.73
C ASP A 12 -26.01 28.18 -1.26
N HIS A 13 -27.18 28.39 -0.65
CA HIS A 13 -28.00 27.32 -0.09
C HIS A 13 -28.45 26.32 -1.16
N ARG A 14 -28.72 26.77 -2.39
CA ARG A 14 -29.12 25.85 -3.48
C ARG A 14 -27.97 24.92 -3.85
N LEU A 15 -26.74 25.43 -3.90
CA LEU A 15 -25.58 24.58 -4.16
C LEU A 15 -25.33 23.60 -3.01
N ALA A 16 -25.55 24.02 -1.76
CA ALA A 16 -25.47 23.13 -0.61
C ALA A 16 -26.54 22.02 -0.65
N GLU A 17 -27.79 22.34 -1.02
CA GLU A 17 -28.87 21.36 -1.20
C GLU A 17 -28.52 20.34 -2.30
N LEU A 18 -28.01 20.81 -3.45
CA LEU A 18 -27.57 19.93 -4.54
C LEU A 18 -26.38 19.04 -4.12
N ALA A 19 -25.43 19.57 -3.34
CA ALA A 19 -24.32 18.78 -2.82
C ALA A 19 -24.79 17.72 -1.81
N ALA A 20 -25.79 18.04 -0.99
CA ALA A 20 -26.36 17.13 -0.01
C ALA A 20 -27.08 15.95 -0.68
N LEU A 21 -27.93 16.23 -1.69
CA LEU A 21 -28.67 15.22 -2.43
C LEU A 21 -28.62 15.56 -3.93
N PRO A 22 -28.16 14.64 -4.80
CA PRO A 22 -27.96 13.20 -4.56
C PRO A 22 -26.54 12.80 -4.13
N PHE A 23 -25.61 13.75 -3.98
CA PHE A 23 -24.18 13.43 -3.85
C PHE A 23 -23.70 13.10 -2.43
N GLY A 24 -24.50 13.38 -1.39
CA GLY A 24 -24.19 12.97 -0.01
C GLY A 24 -23.19 13.86 0.71
N PHE A 25 -22.98 15.10 0.27
CA PHE A 25 -22.14 16.08 0.97
C PHE A 25 -23.01 17.18 1.62
N ASP A 26 -23.57 16.87 2.78
CA ASP A 26 -24.54 17.71 3.49
C ASP A 26 -23.85 18.55 4.59
N LEU A 27 -23.84 19.87 4.40
CA LEU A 27 -23.22 20.82 5.33
C LEU A 27 -24.02 20.97 6.63
N ASP A 28 -25.34 20.77 6.60
CA ASP A 28 -26.18 20.90 7.80
C ASP A 28 -25.92 19.75 8.78
N ARG A 29 -25.46 18.60 8.26
CA ARG A 29 -25.03 17.48 9.08
C ARG A 29 -23.76 17.75 9.86
N ALA A 30 -22.91 18.68 9.43
CA ALA A 30 -21.67 19.01 10.13
C ALA A 30 -21.92 19.49 11.57
N ALA A 31 -23.06 20.13 11.83
CA ALA A 31 -23.43 20.61 13.16
C ALA A 31 -23.66 19.49 14.20
N HIS A 32 -23.93 18.27 13.75
CA HIS A 32 -24.10 17.11 14.61
C HIS A 32 -22.77 16.47 15.02
N GLY A 33 -21.67 16.82 14.33
CA GLY A 33 -20.39 16.15 14.49
C GLY A 33 -20.42 14.70 14.02
N HIS A 34 -19.36 13.98 14.33
CA HIS A 34 -19.32 12.53 14.16
C HIS A 34 -20.07 11.84 15.31
N VAL A 35 -20.47 10.57 15.09
CA VAL A 35 -21.25 9.80 16.08
C VAL A 35 -20.51 9.62 17.41
N GLU A 36 -19.18 9.69 17.38
CA GLU A 36 -18.29 9.60 18.53
C GLU A 36 -17.13 10.59 18.43
N GLU A 37 -16.43 10.83 19.54
CA GLU A 37 -15.26 11.71 19.55
C GLU A 37 -14.08 11.03 18.86
N VAL A 38 -13.49 11.70 17.87
CA VAL A 38 -12.40 11.16 17.06
C VAL A 38 -11.23 12.13 16.99
N ARG A 39 -10.02 11.58 16.81
CA ARG A 39 -8.79 12.36 16.63
C ARG A 39 -7.82 11.66 15.70
N LEU A 40 -6.95 12.42 15.03
CA LEU A 40 -5.84 11.83 14.28
C LEU A 40 -4.78 11.26 15.22
N ALA A 41 -4.21 10.12 14.87
CA ALA A 41 -3.07 9.53 15.56
C ALA A 41 -1.85 10.47 15.56
N SER A 42 -1.68 11.26 14.49
CA SER A 42 -0.67 12.31 14.37
C SER A 42 -0.89 13.50 15.32
N GLY A 43 -2.08 13.62 15.93
CA GLY A 43 -2.46 14.76 16.77
C GLY A 43 -2.86 16.01 15.98
N GLY A 44 -2.95 15.92 14.65
CA GLY A 44 -3.43 17.01 13.81
C GLY A 44 -4.92 17.32 14.06
N PRO A 45 -5.34 18.59 13.91
CA PRO A 45 -6.74 18.98 14.04
C PRO A 45 -7.62 18.40 12.92
N LEU A 46 -8.89 18.18 13.24
CA LEU A 46 -9.96 17.79 12.33
C LEU A 46 -11.10 18.81 12.43
N GLU A 47 -11.54 19.35 11.30
CA GLU A 47 -12.76 20.16 11.20
C GLU A 47 -13.84 19.35 10.49
N THR A 48 -14.95 19.07 11.16
CA THR A 48 -16.13 18.49 10.49
C THR A 48 -16.74 19.52 9.53
N VAL A 49 -16.86 19.16 8.26
CA VAL A 49 -17.37 20.07 7.21
C VAL A 49 -18.66 19.61 6.56
N ALA A 50 -18.96 18.31 6.60
CA ALA A 50 -20.19 17.73 6.09
C ALA A 50 -20.44 16.34 6.67
N GLY A 51 -21.65 15.81 6.46
CA GLY A 51 -21.97 14.40 6.64
C GLY A 51 -22.80 13.86 5.49
N ASP A 52 -23.06 12.56 5.49
CA ASP A 52 -23.95 11.90 4.53
C ASP A 52 -25.21 11.33 5.21
N ASP A 53 -26.13 10.81 4.39
CA ASP A 53 -27.40 10.23 4.83
C ASP A 53 -27.28 8.80 5.40
N THR A 54 -26.09 8.19 5.28
CA THR A 54 -25.73 6.88 5.84
C THR A 54 -24.98 6.96 7.17
N GLY A 55 -24.71 8.17 7.67
CA GLY A 55 -24.01 8.40 8.93
C GLY A 55 -22.50 8.62 8.81
N GLY A 56 -21.99 8.75 7.58
CA GLY A 56 -20.60 9.13 7.34
C GLY A 56 -20.34 10.61 7.58
N THR A 57 -19.09 10.96 7.83
CA THR A 57 -18.63 12.30 8.18
C THR A 57 -17.38 12.68 7.37
N TYR A 58 -17.36 13.92 6.88
CA TYR A 58 -16.25 14.50 6.15
C TYR A 58 -15.50 15.47 7.06
N PHE A 59 -14.20 15.28 7.19
CA PHE A 59 -13.30 16.13 7.96
C PHE A 59 -12.26 16.78 7.07
N VAL A 60 -11.97 18.05 7.30
CA VAL A 60 -10.79 18.72 6.75
C VAL A 60 -9.65 18.62 7.75
N CYS A 61 -8.52 18.09 7.30
CA CYS A 61 -7.28 18.00 8.05
C CYS A 61 -6.47 19.31 7.96
N ALA A 62 -5.46 19.45 8.80
CA ALA A 62 -4.63 20.67 8.89
C ALA A 62 -3.94 21.07 7.57
N ASP A 63 -3.63 20.10 6.72
CA ASP A 63 -2.99 20.30 5.42
C ASP A 63 -3.99 20.59 4.29
N GLY A 64 -5.29 20.56 4.59
CA GLY A 64 -6.39 20.74 3.65
C GLY A 64 -6.93 19.44 3.06
N SER A 65 -6.31 18.29 3.32
CA SER A 65 -6.81 16.98 2.88
C SER A 65 -8.16 16.67 3.51
N VAL A 66 -8.99 15.90 2.80
CA VAL A 66 -10.32 15.50 3.29
C VAL A 66 -10.31 14.04 3.67
N LEU A 67 -10.59 13.78 4.94
CA LEU A 67 -10.80 12.47 5.51
C LEU A 67 -12.31 12.17 5.55
N TYR A 68 -12.70 11.01 5.07
CA TYR A 68 -14.03 10.47 5.28
C TYR A 68 -13.98 9.38 6.34
N ALA A 69 -14.95 9.36 7.25
CA ALA A 69 -15.18 8.25 8.17
C ALA A 69 -16.64 7.81 8.09
N ASP A 70 -16.88 6.50 7.97
CA ASP A 70 -18.23 5.95 8.05
C ASP A 70 -18.63 5.66 9.50
N SER A 71 -19.90 5.31 9.68
CA SER A 71 -20.49 4.93 10.97
C SER A 71 -20.13 3.50 11.41
N GLU A 72 -19.55 2.69 10.52
CA GLU A 72 -19.17 1.29 10.76
C GLU A 72 -17.71 1.17 11.23
N GLY A 73 -17.00 2.30 11.36
CA GLY A 73 -15.66 2.35 11.91
C GLY A 73 -14.55 2.28 10.86
N ALA A 74 -14.82 2.58 9.57
CA ALA A 74 -13.78 2.74 8.56
C ALA A 74 -13.51 4.20 8.20
N ALA A 75 -12.24 4.54 7.94
CA ALA A 75 -11.82 5.90 7.57
C ALA A 75 -10.70 5.93 6.52
N GLY A 76 -10.69 6.97 5.70
CA GLY A 76 -9.63 7.18 4.70
C GLY A 76 -9.67 8.54 4.01
N ILE A 77 -8.53 8.96 3.47
CA ILE A 77 -8.41 10.20 2.72
C ILE A 77 -9.07 10.01 1.34
N ILE A 78 -9.92 10.97 0.96
CA ILE A 78 -10.67 10.95 -0.31
C ILE A 78 -10.28 12.08 -1.26
N GLY A 79 -9.42 13.00 -0.82
CA GLY A 79 -8.86 14.06 -1.64
C GLY A 79 -7.80 14.86 -0.88
N SER A 80 -6.84 15.44 -1.60
CA SER A 80 -5.80 16.31 -1.02
C SER A 80 -6.30 17.74 -0.74
N SER A 81 -7.55 18.02 -1.10
CA SER A 81 -8.23 19.29 -0.89
C SER A 81 -9.74 19.09 -0.88
N VAL A 82 -10.50 20.08 -0.40
CA VAL A 82 -11.97 20.04 -0.46
C VAL A 82 -12.48 20.06 -1.89
N ASP A 83 -11.84 20.82 -2.77
CA ASP A 83 -12.20 20.86 -4.18
C ASP A 83 -12.03 19.46 -4.82
N GLU A 84 -10.91 18.75 -4.56
CA GLU A 84 -10.71 17.39 -5.08
C GLU A 84 -11.67 16.35 -4.48
N ALA A 85 -11.98 16.46 -3.19
CA ALA A 85 -12.97 15.60 -2.56
C ALA A 85 -14.38 15.82 -3.16
N LEU A 86 -14.76 17.07 -3.46
CA LEU A 86 -16.02 17.37 -4.12
C LEU A 86 -16.03 16.92 -5.58
N GLU A 87 -14.93 17.03 -6.31
CA GLU A 87 -14.80 16.44 -7.65
C GLU A 87 -15.10 14.94 -7.63
N LEU A 88 -14.57 14.23 -6.63
CA LEU A 88 -14.83 12.81 -6.43
C LEU A 88 -16.30 12.55 -6.11
N VAL A 89 -16.83 13.19 -5.07
CA VAL A 89 -18.17 12.91 -4.54
C VAL A 89 -19.26 13.25 -5.57
N ILE A 90 -19.08 14.33 -6.33
CA ILE A 90 -20.01 14.76 -7.39
C ILE A 90 -19.82 13.93 -8.66
N GLY A 91 -18.57 13.64 -9.03
CA GLY A 91 -18.24 12.94 -10.26
C GLY A 91 -18.47 11.43 -10.20
N LEU A 92 -18.42 10.84 -9.01
CA LEU A 92 -18.72 9.43 -8.72
C LEU A 92 -19.78 9.33 -7.59
N PRO A 93 -21.07 9.56 -7.89
CA PRO A 93 -22.13 9.27 -6.92
C PRO A 93 -22.03 7.81 -6.46
N GLY A 94 -22.04 7.57 -5.15
CA GLY A 94 -21.81 6.24 -4.59
C GLY A 94 -20.35 5.74 -4.65
N TRP A 95 -19.37 6.65 -4.73
CA TRP A 95 -17.91 6.37 -4.74
C TRP A 95 -17.42 5.32 -3.73
N ARG A 96 -18.13 5.12 -2.60
CA ARG A 96 -17.83 4.08 -1.61
C ARG A 96 -17.75 2.67 -2.22
N GLY A 97 -18.61 2.38 -3.20
CA GLY A 97 -18.58 1.12 -3.96
C GLY A 97 -17.30 0.94 -4.79
N CYS A 98 -16.63 2.05 -5.13
CA CYS A 98 -15.40 2.06 -5.92
C CYS A 98 -14.12 1.96 -5.08
N THR A 99 -14.19 1.94 -3.74
CA THR A 99 -13.01 1.96 -2.84
C THR A 99 -12.06 0.77 -3.03
N ARG A 100 -12.55 -0.35 -3.58
CA ARG A 100 -11.75 -1.55 -3.86
C ARG A 100 -11.19 -1.60 -5.28
N LEU A 101 -11.62 -0.70 -6.17
CA LEU A 101 -11.19 -0.68 -7.55
C LEU A 101 -9.78 -0.07 -7.69
N SER A 102 -9.09 -0.47 -8.76
CA SER A 102 -7.84 0.10 -9.26
C SER A 102 -8.00 0.54 -10.70
N SER A 103 -7.17 1.47 -11.16
CA SER A 103 -6.98 1.71 -12.60
C SER A 103 -6.57 0.44 -13.36
N ASP A 104 -5.96 -0.52 -12.66
CA ASP A 104 -5.51 -1.80 -13.22
C ASP A 104 -6.65 -2.82 -13.39
N ASP A 105 -7.83 -2.59 -12.82
CA ASP A 105 -9.00 -3.48 -12.97
C ASP A 105 -9.58 -3.46 -14.40
N GLY A 106 -9.13 -2.51 -15.23
CA GLY A 106 -9.59 -2.30 -16.59
C GLY A 106 -10.78 -1.35 -16.66
N GLU A 107 -10.78 -0.51 -17.69
CA GLU A 107 -11.80 0.52 -17.92
C GLU A 107 -13.22 -0.06 -17.96
N GLU A 108 -13.43 -1.19 -18.64
CA GLU A 108 -14.75 -1.83 -18.75
C GLU A 108 -15.35 -2.18 -17.37
N LYS A 109 -14.53 -2.76 -16.48
CA LYS A 109 -14.99 -3.15 -15.13
C LYS A 109 -15.30 -1.93 -14.26
N ILE A 110 -14.47 -0.88 -14.37
CA ILE A 110 -14.69 0.39 -13.65
C ILE A 110 -16.00 1.03 -14.11
N LEU A 111 -16.17 1.17 -15.43
CA LEU A 111 -17.36 1.78 -16.00
C LEU A 111 -18.63 0.98 -15.68
N ALA A 112 -18.58 -0.36 -15.70
CA ALA A 112 -19.71 -1.20 -15.33
C ALA A 112 -20.13 -0.98 -13.86
N CYS A 113 -19.17 -0.94 -12.93
CA CYS A 113 -19.46 -0.71 -11.51
C CYS A 113 -20.06 0.68 -11.25
N VAL A 114 -19.53 1.70 -11.92
CA VAL A 114 -20.05 3.07 -11.82
C VAL A 114 -21.44 3.16 -12.43
N ALA A 115 -21.67 2.56 -13.61
CA ALA A 115 -22.97 2.56 -14.27
C ALA A 115 -24.04 1.86 -13.42
N GLU A 116 -23.74 0.70 -12.84
CA GLU A 116 -24.65 -0.01 -11.92
C GLU A 116 -25.09 0.87 -10.76
N THR A 117 -24.13 1.52 -10.09
CA THR A 117 -24.41 2.42 -8.96
C THR A 117 -25.22 3.64 -9.38
N GLU A 118 -24.87 4.26 -10.51
CA GLU A 118 -25.60 5.44 -11.00
C GLU A 118 -27.00 5.09 -11.49
N ASP A 119 -27.21 3.93 -12.09
CA ASP A 119 -28.52 3.48 -12.54
C ASP A 119 -29.47 3.28 -11.36
N GLU A 120 -29.00 2.73 -10.24
CA GLU A 120 -29.78 2.66 -8.99
C GLU A 120 -30.17 4.06 -8.49
N ILE A 121 -29.26 5.03 -8.55
CA ILE A 121 -29.57 6.41 -8.13
C ILE A 121 -30.55 7.07 -9.11
N ARG A 122 -30.42 6.81 -10.42
CA ARG A 122 -31.34 7.31 -11.46
C ARG A 122 -32.77 6.81 -11.30
N GLU A 123 -33.00 5.70 -10.61
CA GLU A 123 -34.36 5.25 -10.28
C GLU A 123 -35.10 6.25 -9.38
N TYR A 124 -34.37 7.06 -8.60
CA TYR A 124 -34.93 7.99 -7.62
C TYR A 124 -34.59 9.46 -7.90
N HIS A 125 -33.49 9.76 -8.60
CA HIS A 125 -32.94 11.12 -8.76
C HIS A 125 -32.45 11.43 -10.18
N GLY A 126 -32.63 12.68 -10.61
CA GLY A 126 -32.15 13.20 -11.90
C GLY A 126 -30.69 13.66 -11.84
N ILE A 127 -29.76 12.73 -11.66
CA ILE A 127 -28.37 13.06 -11.29
C ILE A 127 -27.57 13.83 -12.35
N ASP A 128 -27.87 13.66 -13.64
CA ASP A 128 -26.99 14.16 -14.71
C ASP A 128 -27.04 15.70 -14.84
N GLU A 129 -28.24 16.30 -14.74
CA GLU A 129 -28.42 17.75 -14.80
C GLU A 129 -27.90 18.42 -13.51
N GLU A 130 -28.20 17.84 -12.35
CA GLU A 130 -27.75 18.31 -11.04
C GLU A 130 -26.22 18.27 -10.92
N ARG A 131 -25.59 17.21 -11.43
CA ARG A 131 -24.12 17.08 -11.49
C ARG A 131 -23.51 18.15 -12.38
N ALA A 132 -24.07 18.38 -13.56
CA ALA A 132 -23.57 19.38 -14.49
C ALA A 132 -23.70 20.80 -13.91
N GLU A 133 -24.84 21.12 -13.28
CA GLU A 133 -25.08 22.39 -12.60
C GLU A 133 -24.07 22.61 -11.47
N LEU A 134 -23.98 21.67 -10.53
CA LEU A 134 -23.14 21.81 -9.34
C LEU A 134 -21.67 21.90 -9.72
N ARG A 135 -21.20 21.03 -10.63
CA ARG A 135 -19.82 21.07 -11.14
C ARG A 135 -19.48 22.41 -11.78
N ALA A 136 -20.37 22.94 -12.63
CA ALA A 136 -20.16 24.22 -13.29
C ALA A 136 -20.14 25.39 -12.29
N ALA A 137 -21.05 25.39 -11.33
CA ALA A 137 -21.15 26.42 -10.30
C ALA A 137 -19.92 26.45 -9.37
N LEU A 138 -19.38 25.28 -9.04
CA LEU A 138 -18.18 25.15 -8.21
C LEU A 138 -16.87 25.32 -9.00
N GLY A 139 -16.94 25.43 -10.33
CA GLY A 139 -15.77 25.57 -11.20
C GLY A 139 -14.91 24.30 -11.27
N LEU A 140 -15.51 23.14 -11.04
CA LEU A 140 -14.80 21.86 -10.99
C LEU A 140 -14.57 21.29 -12.41
N PRO A 141 -13.40 20.70 -12.70
CA PRO A 141 -13.11 20.09 -14.00
C PRO A 141 -13.97 18.85 -14.25
N GLU A 142 -14.28 18.62 -15.52
CA GLU A 142 -14.86 17.36 -15.97
C GLU A 142 -13.78 16.28 -16.02
N ARG A 143 -14.03 15.13 -15.39
CA ARG A 143 -13.12 14.00 -15.37
C ARG A 143 -13.89 12.72 -15.69
N SER A 144 -13.21 11.78 -16.31
CA SER A 144 -13.79 10.45 -16.53
C SER A 144 -13.89 9.69 -15.21
N SER A 145 -14.82 8.75 -15.14
CA SER A 145 -14.98 7.87 -13.98
C SER A 145 -13.69 7.09 -13.66
N VAL A 146 -12.94 6.70 -14.69
CA VAL A 146 -11.64 6.03 -14.54
C VAL A 146 -10.60 6.94 -13.87
N GLU A 147 -10.53 8.22 -14.26
CA GLU A 147 -9.63 9.18 -13.62
C GLU A 147 -10.01 9.40 -12.14
N LEU A 148 -11.31 9.52 -11.85
CA LEU A 148 -11.80 9.70 -10.49
C LEU A 148 -11.54 8.47 -9.60
N VAL A 149 -11.70 7.25 -10.12
CA VAL A 149 -11.33 6.02 -9.40
C VAL A 149 -9.82 5.95 -9.14
N GLY A 150 -8.99 6.36 -10.10
CA GLY A 150 -7.54 6.46 -9.92
C GLY A 150 -7.16 7.45 -8.82
N ARG A 151 -7.82 8.61 -8.78
CA ARG A 151 -7.64 9.64 -7.74
C ARG A 151 -8.10 9.16 -6.36
N LEU A 152 -9.28 8.53 -6.28
CA LEU A 152 -9.78 7.91 -5.05
C LEU A 152 -8.76 6.91 -4.52
N ARG A 153 -8.24 6.03 -5.37
CA ARG A 153 -7.23 5.05 -4.95
C ARG A 153 -5.97 5.72 -4.45
N ALA A 154 -5.47 6.73 -5.15
CA ALA A 154 -4.28 7.48 -4.72
C ALA A 154 -4.49 8.16 -3.35
N ALA A 155 -5.67 8.77 -3.13
CA ALA A 155 -6.04 9.38 -1.87
C ALA A 155 -6.15 8.35 -0.72
N LEU A 156 -6.82 7.21 -0.96
CA LEU A 156 -6.93 6.15 0.05
C LEU A 156 -5.55 5.56 0.40
N LEU A 157 -4.63 5.53 -0.57
CA LEU A 157 -3.25 5.12 -0.36
C LEU A 157 -2.45 6.08 0.53
N SER A 158 -2.78 7.37 0.55
CA SER A 158 -2.10 8.38 1.38
C SER A 158 -2.65 8.49 2.81
N THR A 159 -3.68 7.72 3.17
CA THR A 159 -4.27 7.76 4.53
C THR A 159 -3.24 7.45 5.62
N GLU A 160 -2.43 6.42 5.42
CA GLU A 160 -1.42 6.01 6.38
C GLU A 160 -0.04 6.55 5.98
N PRO A 161 0.79 6.98 6.95
CA PRO A 161 0.58 6.88 8.40
C PRO A 161 -0.10 8.10 9.05
N ASP A 162 -0.21 9.23 8.36
CA ASP A 162 -0.45 10.53 9.00
C ASP A 162 -1.93 10.82 9.32
N PHE A 163 -2.86 10.11 8.68
CA PHE A 163 -4.31 10.32 8.79
C PHE A 163 -5.05 9.13 9.39
N VAL A 164 -4.36 8.30 10.19
CA VAL A 164 -5.02 7.24 10.96
C VAL A 164 -5.99 7.87 11.95
N LEU A 165 -7.29 7.61 11.78
CA LEU A 165 -8.33 8.07 12.68
C LEU A 165 -8.44 7.16 13.89
N LEU A 166 -8.50 7.75 15.07
CA LEU A 166 -8.68 7.04 16.33
C LEU A 166 -10.00 7.45 16.96
N ASN A 167 -10.73 6.49 17.50
CA ASN A 167 -11.73 6.76 18.52
C ASN A 167 -11.00 7.36 19.74
N ALA A 168 -11.43 8.54 20.19
CA ALA A 168 -10.74 9.28 21.24
C ALA A 168 -10.88 8.62 22.62
N ASP A 169 -12.00 7.96 22.88
CA ASP A 169 -12.33 7.31 24.14
C ASP A 169 -11.65 5.94 24.27
N GLU A 170 -11.79 5.09 23.25
CA GLU A 170 -11.25 3.72 23.25
C GLU A 170 -9.78 3.68 22.83
N GLY A 171 -9.32 4.66 22.04
CA GLY A 171 -7.98 4.68 21.46
C GLY A 171 -7.77 3.67 20.33
N CYS A 172 -8.83 2.97 19.92
CA CYS A 172 -8.82 2.05 18.79
C CYS A 172 -8.75 2.83 17.47
N ALA A 173 -7.95 2.31 16.53
CA ALA A 173 -7.92 2.85 15.17
C ALA A 173 -9.14 2.39 14.38
N TYR A 174 -9.69 3.29 13.58
CA TYR A 174 -10.66 2.94 12.56
C TYR A 174 -10.02 1.98 11.55
N ASP A 175 -10.83 1.08 11.01
CA ASP A 175 -10.45 0.27 9.88
C ASP A 175 -10.09 1.17 8.69
N ARG A 176 -9.11 0.73 7.93
CA ARG A 176 -8.69 1.48 6.75
C ARG A 176 -9.74 1.37 5.66
N LEU A 177 -10.19 2.51 5.15
CA LEU A 177 -10.98 2.56 3.92
C LEU A 177 -10.07 2.29 2.71
N GLY A 178 -10.46 1.34 1.87
CA GLY A 178 -9.71 0.95 0.67
C GLY A 178 -8.58 -0.06 0.93
N PRO A 179 -7.81 -0.40 -0.12
CA PRO A 179 -6.76 -1.39 -0.02
C PRO A 179 -5.58 -0.89 0.82
N ALA A 180 -4.92 -1.80 1.53
CA ALA A 180 -3.62 -1.52 2.11
C ALA A 180 -2.63 -1.14 1.01
N GLY A 181 -1.79 -0.13 1.28
CA GLY A 181 -0.68 0.21 0.40
C GLY A 181 0.34 -0.92 0.35
N PRO A 182 1.18 -0.97 -0.71
CA PRO A 182 2.30 -1.89 -0.71
C PRO A 182 3.15 -1.60 0.51
N SER A 183 3.53 -2.64 1.21
CA SER A 183 4.40 -2.53 2.36
C SER A 183 5.74 -1.91 1.94
N LEU A 184 6.37 -1.13 2.82
CA LEU A 184 7.64 -0.47 2.50
C LEU A 184 8.71 -1.47 1.99
N TRP A 185 8.70 -2.70 2.52
CA TRP A 185 9.61 -3.74 2.07
C TRP A 185 9.34 -4.17 0.61
N GLU A 186 8.09 -4.17 0.13
CA GLU A 186 7.80 -4.45 -1.27
C GLU A 186 8.40 -3.39 -2.20
N THR A 187 8.30 -2.10 -1.83
CA THR A 187 8.92 -1.00 -2.58
C THR A 187 10.44 -1.12 -2.60
N VAL A 188 11.07 -1.36 -1.44
CA VAL A 188 12.52 -1.53 -1.34
C VAL A 188 13.01 -2.74 -2.13
N LEU A 189 12.29 -3.85 -2.10
CA LEU A 189 12.66 -5.07 -2.81
C LEU A 189 12.33 -5.06 -4.30
N ALA A 190 11.55 -4.09 -4.81
CA ALA A 190 11.18 -4.04 -6.22
C ALA A 190 12.42 -3.98 -7.13
N ALA A 191 13.41 -3.15 -6.79
CA ALA A 191 14.67 -3.08 -7.51
C ALA A 191 15.45 -4.40 -7.43
N GLY A 192 15.50 -5.03 -6.25
CA GLY A 192 16.17 -6.33 -6.08
C GLY A 192 15.50 -7.46 -6.86
N ARG A 193 14.17 -7.46 -6.99
CA ARG A 193 13.43 -8.42 -7.82
C ARG A 193 13.72 -8.22 -9.30
N ALA A 194 13.82 -6.98 -9.76
CA ALA A 194 14.22 -6.67 -11.13
C ALA A 194 15.66 -7.14 -11.42
N ASP A 195 16.58 -6.87 -10.49
CA ASP A 195 17.96 -7.37 -10.60
C ASP A 195 18.01 -8.91 -10.59
N LEU A 196 17.26 -9.56 -9.71
CA LEU A 196 17.20 -11.03 -9.63
C LEU A 196 16.62 -11.65 -10.91
N ALA A 197 15.57 -11.06 -11.49
CA ALA A 197 15.04 -11.47 -12.79
C ALA A 197 16.07 -11.30 -13.90
N GLY A 198 16.74 -10.13 -13.94
CA GLY A 198 17.82 -9.87 -14.89
C GLY A 198 19.01 -10.81 -14.74
N LEU A 199 19.34 -11.25 -13.53
CA LEU A 199 20.38 -12.26 -13.30
C LEU A 199 19.98 -13.65 -13.79
N ARG A 200 18.70 -14.02 -13.72
CA ARG A 200 18.20 -15.33 -14.21
C ARG A 200 18.19 -15.41 -15.74
N GLU A 201 17.88 -14.30 -16.40
CA GLU A 201 17.80 -14.21 -17.86
C GLU A 201 19.14 -13.80 -18.50
N GLY A 202 19.98 -13.12 -17.74
CA GLY A 202 21.22 -12.50 -18.19
C GLY A 202 22.41 -13.46 -18.28
N ASP A 203 23.50 -12.94 -18.84
CA ASP A 203 24.78 -13.63 -18.93
C ASP A 203 25.68 -13.33 -17.71
N HIS A 204 26.90 -13.87 -17.72
CA HIS A 204 27.89 -13.60 -16.69
C HIS A 204 28.31 -12.12 -16.58
N THR A 205 28.02 -11.29 -17.59
CA THR A 205 28.25 -9.85 -17.54
C THR A 205 27.26 -9.20 -16.57
N ALA A 206 25.97 -9.52 -16.72
CA ALA A 206 24.92 -9.07 -15.80
C ALA A 206 25.19 -9.52 -14.36
N TRP A 207 25.69 -10.75 -14.19
CA TRP A 207 26.09 -11.28 -12.89
C TRP A 207 27.16 -10.42 -12.22
N ARG A 208 28.22 -10.09 -12.95
CA ARG A 208 29.31 -9.26 -12.45
C ARG A 208 28.84 -7.85 -12.12
N GLU A 209 27.98 -7.24 -12.92
CA GLU A 209 27.49 -5.88 -12.67
C GLU A 209 26.69 -5.77 -11.37
N VAL A 210 25.76 -6.70 -11.11
CA VAL A 210 25.01 -6.72 -9.86
C VAL A 210 25.91 -7.12 -8.70
N ALA A 211 26.80 -8.10 -8.89
CA ALA A 211 27.65 -8.62 -7.83
C ALA A 211 28.79 -7.67 -7.42
N GLU A 212 29.23 -6.73 -8.26
CA GLU A 212 30.23 -5.71 -7.88
C GLU A 212 29.59 -4.52 -7.15
N ASP A 213 28.33 -4.19 -7.42
CA ASP A 213 27.61 -3.14 -6.69
C ASP A 213 27.07 -3.68 -5.34
N PRO A 214 27.58 -3.20 -4.18
CA PRO A 214 27.17 -3.72 -2.88
C PRO A 214 25.70 -3.46 -2.55
N VAL A 215 25.10 -2.38 -3.04
CA VAL A 215 23.68 -2.08 -2.77
C VAL A 215 22.81 -3.03 -3.57
N ARG A 216 23.06 -3.14 -4.88
CA ARG A 216 22.29 -4.03 -5.77
C ARG A 216 22.42 -5.49 -5.34
N ARG A 217 23.64 -5.96 -5.06
CA ARG A 217 23.90 -7.32 -4.56
C ARG A 217 23.09 -7.65 -3.30
N ARG A 218 23.10 -6.75 -2.32
CA ARG A 218 22.41 -6.95 -1.04
C ARG A 218 20.89 -6.94 -1.18
N ILE A 219 20.35 -6.01 -1.98
CA ILE A 219 18.90 -5.96 -2.24
C ILE A 219 18.46 -7.19 -3.06
N ALA A 220 19.27 -7.67 -4.01
CA ALA A 220 19.00 -8.91 -4.74
C ALA A 220 19.00 -10.16 -3.82
N LEU A 221 19.96 -10.26 -2.88
CA LEU A 221 19.96 -11.33 -1.87
C LEU A 221 18.71 -11.29 -0.98
N ARG A 222 18.27 -10.09 -0.57
CA ARG A 222 17.03 -9.90 0.18
C ARG A 222 15.81 -10.28 -0.66
N ALA A 223 15.76 -9.94 -1.95
CA ALA A 223 14.69 -10.38 -2.84
C ALA A 223 14.65 -11.91 -2.98
N ALA A 224 15.80 -12.56 -3.14
CA ALA A 224 15.92 -14.01 -3.24
C ALA A 224 15.45 -14.74 -1.96
N GLN A 225 15.57 -14.10 -0.79
CA GLN A 225 15.06 -14.64 0.49
C GLN A 225 13.56 -14.91 0.47
N PHE A 226 12.79 -14.02 -0.18
CA PHE A 226 11.33 -14.13 -0.28
C PHE A 226 10.90 -15.00 -1.46
N ASP A 227 11.60 -14.91 -2.58
CA ASP A 227 11.22 -15.63 -3.81
C ASP A 227 11.57 -17.12 -3.78
N ARG A 228 12.75 -17.47 -3.23
CA ARG A 228 13.22 -18.85 -3.02
C ARG A 228 13.23 -19.78 -4.25
N ALA A 229 13.27 -19.24 -5.47
CA ALA A 229 13.25 -20.03 -6.71
C ALA A 229 14.34 -21.11 -6.75
N GLU A 230 13.99 -22.35 -7.10
CA GLU A 230 14.88 -23.52 -6.98
C GLU A 230 16.12 -23.46 -7.89
N GLY A 231 16.02 -22.78 -9.04
CA GLY A 231 17.10 -22.68 -10.02
C GLY A 231 18.23 -21.71 -9.67
N ASP A 232 18.12 -20.96 -8.56
CA ASP A 232 19.05 -19.86 -8.25
C ASP A 232 20.38 -20.31 -7.63
N LEU A 233 20.63 -21.61 -7.43
CA LEU A 233 21.77 -22.07 -6.62
C LEU A 233 23.14 -21.55 -7.13
N GLU A 234 23.41 -21.64 -8.43
CA GLU A 234 24.67 -21.13 -9.02
C GLU A 234 24.80 -19.60 -8.86
N LEU A 235 23.69 -18.90 -9.04
CA LEU A 235 23.61 -17.45 -8.85
C LEU A 235 23.88 -17.07 -7.40
N LEU A 236 23.27 -17.78 -6.44
CA LEU A 236 23.46 -17.57 -5.02
C LEU A 236 24.91 -17.87 -4.60
N ARG A 237 25.53 -18.93 -5.15
CA ARG A 237 26.97 -19.22 -4.97
C ARG A 237 27.84 -18.06 -5.48
N HIS A 238 27.47 -17.45 -6.61
CA HIS A 238 28.19 -16.29 -7.15
C HIS A 238 28.07 -15.05 -6.26
N LEU A 239 26.84 -14.68 -5.85
CA LEU A 239 26.61 -13.53 -4.97
C LEU A 239 27.26 -13.71 -3.60
N LEU A 240 27.22 -14.92 -3.05
CA LEU A 240 27.87 -15.30 -1.79
C LEU A 240 29.38 -15.04 -1.83
N ARG A 241 30.08 -15.46 -2.89
CA ARG A 241 31.53 -15.20 -3.05
C ARG A 241 31.86 -13.71 -3.13
N HIS A 242 30.98 -12.91 -3.72
CA HIS A 242 31.16 -11.46 -3.79
C HIS A 242 30.88 -10.78 -2.46
N GLU A 243 29.86 -11.20 -1.71
CA GLU A 243 29.58 -10.65 -0.39
C GLU A 243 30.68 -11.02 0.62
N ALA A 244 31.29 -12.21 0.49
CA ALA A 244 32.42 -12.65 1.33
C ALA A 244 33.69 -11.79 1.20
N ARG A 245 33.77 -10.91 0.20
CA ARG A 245 34.84 -9.89 0.12
C ARG A 245 34.64 -8.77 1.16
N SER A 246 33.43 -8.65 1.69
CA SER A 246 33.14 -7.85 2.88
C SER A 246 33.40 -8.70 4.11
N SER A 247 33.73 -8.07 5.24
CA SER A 247 33.65 -8.75 6.53
C SER A 247 32.21 -9.16 6.86
N MET A 248 31.97 -9.76 8.03
CA MET A 248 30.68 -10.33 8.38
C MET A 248 29.52 -9.32 8.32
N THR A 249 28.58 -9.53 7.38
CA THR A 249 27.34 -8.78 7.24
C THR A 249 26.11 -9.67 7.41
N ASP A 250 24.95 -9.08 7.69
CA ASP A 250 23.69 -9.82 7.70
C ASP A 250 23.38 -10.43 6.32
N GLU A 251 23.77 -9.77 5.24
CA GLU A 251 23.63 -10.29 3.88
C GLU A 251 24.59 -11.43 3.57
N LEU A 252 25.80 -11.44 4.13
CA LEU A 252 26.71 -12.59 4.04
C LEU A 252 26.09 -13.81 4.74
N ARG A 253 25.55 -13.60 5.95
CA ARG A 253 24.83 -14.65 6.68
C ARG A 253 23.65 -15.17 5.88
N LEU A 254 22.85 -14.26 5.32
CA LEU A 254 21.70 -14.59 4.51
C LEU A 254 22.10 -15.41 3.28
N ALA A 255 23.12 -14.97 2.54
CA ALA A 255 23.60 -15.68 1.35
C ALA A 255 24.06 -17.11 1.70
N ALA A 256 24.81 -17.28 2.78
CA ALA A 256 25.24 -18.59 3.27
C ALA A 256 24.04 -19.49 3.63
N VAL A 257 23.02 -18.94 4.29
CA VAL A 257 21.77 -19.66 4.59
C VAL A 257 21.00 -20.02 3.32
N LEU A 258 20.88 -19.11 2.34
CA LEU A 258 20.15 -19.37 1.10
C LEU A 258 20.80 -20.48 0.26
N VAL A 259 22.14 -20.54 0.24
CA VAL A 259 22.89 -21.65 -0.36
C VAL A 259 22.67 -22.94 0.44
N GLY A 260 22.86 -22.89 1.77
CA GLY A 260 22.73 -24.05 2.64
C GLY A 260 21.32 -24.66 2.69
N LEU A 261 20.27 -23.85 2.51
CA LEU A 261 18.87 -24.29 2.45
C LEU A 261 18.59 -25.26 1.29
N ARG A 262 19.43 -25.27 0.24
CA ARG A 262 19.30 -26.22 -0.87
C ARG A 262 19.73 -27.64 -0.49
N GLY A 263 20.45 -27.81 0.63
CA GLY A 263 20.81 -29.13 1.16
C GLY A 263 21.82 -29.91 0.32
N ASP A 264 22.48 -29.26 -0.65
CA ASP A 264 23.54 -29.87 -1.46
C ASP A 264 24.85 -29.88 -0.65
N THR A 265 25.36 -31.07 -0.34
CA THR A 265 26.63 -31.22 0.38
C THR A 265 27.85 -30.75 -0.42
N GLY A 266 27.71 -30.58 -1.73
CA GLY A 266 28.73 -29.96 -2.59
C GLY A 266 29.05 -28.51 -2.21
N ASP A 267 28.17 -27.84 -1.45
CA ASP A 267 28.38 -26.46 -0.99
C ASP A 267 29.19 -26.33 0.31
N LEU A 268 29.38 -27.43 1.05
CA LEU A 268 30.11 -27.40 2.32
C LEU A 268 31.54 -26.84 2.18
N PRO A 269 32.35 -27.23 1.17
CA PRO A 269 33.68 -26.64 0.98
C PRO A 269 33.64 -25.12 0.78
N LEU A 270 32.68 -24.61 -0.01
CA LEU A 270 32.52 -23.17 -0.25
C LEU A 270 32.14 -22.44 1.04
N LEU A 271 31.21 -23.00 1.82
CA LEU A 271 30.76 -22.38 3.07
C LEU A 271 31.85 -22.40 4.15
N HIS A 272 32.70 -23.44 4.19
CA HIS A 272 33.88 -23.48 5.07
C HIS A 272 34.94 -22.48 4.64
N GLU A 273 35.25 -22.39 3.34
CA GLU A 273 36.18 -21.40 2.80
C GLU A 273 35.77 -19.98 3.22
N ILE A 274 34.49 -19.64 3.08
CA ILE A 274 33.97 -18.33 3.46
C ILE A 274 34.05 -18.10 4.96
N ARG A 275 33.64 -19.09 5.77
CA ARG A 275 33.76 -19.03 7.24
C ARG A 275 35.18 -18.71 7.69
N GLU A 276 36.19 -19.19 6.98
CA GLU A 276 37.61 -19.03 7.33
C GLU A 276 38.23 -17.73 6.81
N THR A 277 37.48 -16.86 6.13
CA THR A 277 37.99 -15.62 5.52
C THR A 277 38.53 -14.63 6.55
N ASP A 278 37.81 -14.41 7.65
CA ASP A 278 38.24 -13.58 8.77
C ASP A 278 37.59 -14.03 10.10
N PHE A 279 38.03 -13.43 11.21
CA PHE A 279 37.55 -13.77 12.55
C PHE A 279 36.06 -13.48 12.74
N ASP A 280 35.56 -12.36 12.21
CA ASP A 280 34.17 -11.94 12.36
C ASP A 280 33.23 -12.88 11.61
N THR A 281 33.65 -13.32 10.42
CA THR A 281 32.93 -14.29 9.58
C THR A 281 32.93 -15.67 10.20
N ALA A 282 34.06 -16.09 10.79
CA ALA A 282 34.16 -17.33 11.53
C ALA A 282 33.19 -17.38 12.72
N CYS A 283 33.04 -16.25 13.43
CA CYS A 283 32.08 -16.10 14.52
C CYS A 283 30.63 -16.05 14.01
N GLY A 284 30.35 -15.23 12.99
CA GLY A 284 29.02 -15.02 12.44
C GLY A 284 28.42 -16.27 11.77
N LEU A 285 29.28 -17.15 11.26
CA LEU A 285 28.91 -18.45 10.68
C LEU A 285 29.25 -19.64 11.61
N GLY A 286 29.48 -19.39 12.91
CA GLY A 286 29.89 -20.43 13.87
C GLY A 286 28.88 -21.55 14.11
N GLY A 287 27.63 -21.41 13.66
CA GLY A 287 26.60 -22.46 13.69
C GLY A 287 26.70 -23.49 12.57
N MET A 288 27.65 -23.33 11.63
CA MET A 288 27.88 -24.30 10.56
C MET A 288 28.54 -25.59 11.10
N PRO A 289 28.19 -26.78 10.58
CA PRO A 289 28.85 -28.03 10.95
C PRO A 289 30.37 -27.93 10.75
N GLU A 290 31.17 -28.59 11.59
CA GLU A 290 32.62 -28.63 11.38
C GLU A 290 33.00 -29.57 10.24
N SER A 291 34.09 -29.24 9.54
CA SER A 291 34.69 -30.08 8.50
C SER A 291 35.01 -31.47 9.07
N GLY A 292 34.26 -32.49 8.66
CA GLY A 292 34.43 -33.88 9.13
C GLY A 292 33.41 -34.37 10.16
N CYS A 293 32.43 -33.56 10.57
CA CYS A 293 31.27 -34.08 11.32
C CYS A 293 30.39 -34.96 10.41
N GLU A 294 30.44 -36.28 10.60
CA GLU A 294 29.44 -37.19 10.04
C GLU A 294 28.04 -36.86 10.57
N ARG A 295 27.02 -37.06 9.72
CA ARG A 295 25.62 -36.67 9.94
C ARG A 295 25.01 -37.31 11.20
N GLY A 296 25.02 -36.57 12.30
CA GLY A 296 24.15 -36.82 13.45
C GLY A 296 22.80 -36.11 13.29
N ARG A 297 21.82 -36.77 12.66
CA ARG A 297 20.37 -36.45 12.72
C ARG A 297 19.97 -34.99 12.51
N VAL A 298 19.72 -34.60 11.25
CA VAL A 298 18.68 -33.60 10.98
C VAL A 298 17.35 -34.35 11.12
N ALA A 299 16.72 -34.19 12.29
CA ALA A 299 15.42 -34.80 12.57
C ALA A 299 14.39 -34.27 11.57
N THR A 300 13.78 -35.19 10.83
CA THR A 300 12.58 -34.98 10.03
C THR A 300 11.45 -34.58 10.99
N VAL A 301 11.26 -33.29 11.22
CA VAL A 301 10.01 -32.79 11.80
C VAL A 301 9.03 -32.62 10.65
N GLY A 302 7.95 -33.41 10.67
CA GLY A 302 6.79 -33.15 9.81
C GLY A 302 6.33 -34.30 8.92
N ARG A 303 6.04 -35.47 9.48
CA ARG A 303 4.88 -36.25 9.04
C ARG A 303 4.12 -36.69 10.27
N GLY A 304 3.12 -35.89 10.64
CA GLY A 304 2.08 -36.30 11.56
C GLY A 304 1.32 -37.46 10.92
N SER A 305 1.39 -38.62 11.55
CA SER A 305 0.46 -39.71 11.32
C SER A 305 -0.88 -39.32 11.95
N SER A 306 -1.86 -38.98 11.11
CA SER A 306 -3.26 -39.11 11.50
C SER A 306 -3.69 -40.54 11.22
N THR A 307 -4.30 -41.14 12.23
CA THR A 307 -4.98 -42.45 12.27
C THR A 307 -5.90 -42.71 11.09
#